data_AF-A0A4R5B236-F1
#
_entry.id   AF-A0A4R5B236-F1
#
_cell.length_a   1.000
_cell.length_b   1.000
_cell.length_c   1.000
_cell.angle_alpha   90.00
_cell.angle_beta   90.00
_cell.angle_gamma   90.00
#
_symmetry.space_group_name_H-M   'P 1'
#
loop_
_entity.id
_entity.type
_entity.pdbx_description
1 polymer ?
#
loop_
_entity_poly.entity_id
_entity_poly.type
_entity_poly.pdbx_seq_one_letter_code
_entity_poly.pdbx_strand_id
1 'polypeptide(L)'
;MNENKVRQTLQEAIHLWGNDAQIKLLHEEIGELMQAISKQNRKPNPENFSHLCEEIADVKIMLSQLELITDPDAVADHYYFKMQRLQRRIADERTRRLENIEKAKSQIDPEKYKLFALLCEIGTSPLDSQIDELIAEVKEYSEIKKEQEFNNLF
;
A
#
# COMPACT_ATOMS: atom_id res chain seq x y z
N MET A 1 18.43 -8.86 -21.58
CA MET A 1 18.03 -8.67 -23.00
C MET A 1 17.84 -7.17 -23.23
N ASN A 2 18.27 -6.60 -24.35
CA ASN A 2 18.00 -5.17 -24.61
C ASN A 2 16.58 -5.00 -25.17
N GLU A 3 16.02 -3.78 -25.08
CA GLU A 3 14.63 -3.48 -25.46
C GLU A 3 14.33 -3.82 -26.92
N ASN A 4 15.27 -3.56 -27.83
CA ASN A 4 15.10 -3.88 -29.26
C ASN A 4 14.96 -5.40 -29.49
N LYS A 5 15.76 -6.21 -28.80
CA LYS A 5 15.67 -7.67 -28.90
C LYS A 5 14.36 -8.20 -28.32
N VAL A 6 13.88 -7.62 -27.20
CA VAL A 6 12.56 -7.94 -26.63
C VAL A 6 11.47 -7.65 -27.65
N ARG A 7 11.43 -6.43 -28.19
CA ARG A 7 10.42 -6.03 -29.17
C ARG A 7 10.42 -6.93 -30.40
N GLN A 8 11.61 -7.26 -30.92
CA GLN A 8 11.74 -8.18 -32.05
C GLN A 8 11.13 -9.55 -31.74
N THR A 9 11.44 -10.14 -30.57
CA THR A 9 10.89 -11.45 -30.19
C THR A 9 9.36 -11.41 -30.05
N LEU A 10 8.79 -10.34 -29.49
CA LEU A 10 7.35 -10.17 -29.40
C LEU A 10 6.70 -10.10 -30.80
N GLN A 11 7.31 -9.35 -31.72
CA GLN A 11 6.82 -9.22 -33.09
C GLN A 11 6.94 -10.54 -33.87
N GLU A 12 8.04 -11.28 -33.70
CA GLU A 12 8.25 -12.59 -34.31
C GLU A 12 7.18 -13.59 -33.84
N ALA A 13 6.83 -13.58 -32.56
CA ALA A 13 5.76 -14.42 -32.03
C ALA A 13 4.40 -14.10 -32.68
N ILE A 14 4.04 -12.83 -32.73
CA ILE A 14 2.79 -12.38 -33.37
C ILE A 14 2.78 -12.77 -34.86
N HIS A 15 3.89 -12.61 -35.57
CA HIS A 15 3.99 -12.95 -36.98
C HIS A 15 3.87 -14.46 -37.23
N LEU A 16 4.50 -15.27 -36.38
CA LEU A 16 4.55 -16.73 -36.55
C LEU A 16 3.20 -17.40 -36.27
N TRP A 17 2.49 -16.96 -35.22
CA TRP A 17 1.29 -17.64 -34.72
C TRP A 17 0.00 -16.85 -34.98
N GLY A 18 0.09 -15.57 -35.30
CA GLY A 18 -1.05 -14.70 -35.61
C GLY A 18 -1.74 -14.11 -34.39
N ASN A 19 -2.45 -12.99 -34.60
CA ASN A 19 -3.09 -12.20 -33.55
C ASN A 19 -4.10 -13.02 -32.73
N ASP A 20 -4.97 -13.79 -33.37
CA ASP A 20 -6.02 -14.57 -32.70
C ASP A 20 -5.44 -15.64 -31.76
N ALA A 21 -4.30 -16.24 -32.13
CA ALA A 21 -3.62 -17.20 -31.29
C ALA A 21 -3.02 -16.52 -30.06
N GLN A 22 -2.38 -15.36 -30.22
CA GLN A 22 -1.81 -14.62 -29.09
C GLN A 22 -2.89 -14.08 -28.14
N ILE A 23 -4.05 -13.67 -28.66
CA ILE A 23 -5.19 -13.25 -27.81
C ILE A 23 -5.74 -14.43 -27.00
N LYS A 24 -5.81 -15.63 -27.59
CA LYS A 24 -6.22 -16.85 -26.86
C LYS A 24 -5.21 -17.20 -25.78
N LEU A 25 -3.92 -17.16 -26.10
CA LEU A 25 -2.85 -17.41 -25.14
C LEU A 25 -2.91 -16.41 -23.98
N LEU A 26 -3.13 -15.12 -24.24
CA LEU A 26 -3.35 -14.13 -23.17
C LEU A 26 -4.47 -14.52 -22.20
N HIS A 27 -5.58 -15.10 -22.69
CA HIS A 27 -6.65 -15.56 -21.80
C HIS A 27 -6.21 -16.73 -20.93
N GLU A 28 -5.40 -17.65 -21.46
CA GLU A 28 -4.83 -18.77 -20.72
C GLU A 28 -3.91 -18.26 -19.59
N GLU A 29 -2.94 -17.40 -19.92
CA GLU A 29 -2.01 -16.81 -18.95
C GLU A 29 -2.71 -16.00 -17.85
N ILE A 30 -3.77 -15.25 -18.20
CA ILE A 30 -4.58 -14.55 -17.19
C ILE A 30 -5.26 -15.55 -16.24
N GLY A 31 -5.76 -16.67 -16.76
CA GLY A 31 -6.38 -17.72 -15.96
C GLY A 31 -5.37 -18.39 -15.00
N GLU A 32 -4.15 -18.64 -15.49
CA GLU A 32 -3.06 -19.22 -14.69
C GLU A 32 -2.58 -18.25 -13.60
N LEU A 33 -2.43 -16.96 -13.92
CA LEU A 33 -2.17 -15.91 -12.94
C LEU A 33 -3.25 -15.84 -11.85
N MET A 34 -4.53 -15.88 -12.22
CA MET A 34 -5.65 -15.90 -11.26
C MET A 34 -5.55 -17.11 -10.31
N GLN A 35 -5.18 -18.28 -10.85
CA GLN A 35 -4.99 -19.49 -10.05
C GLN A 35 -3.78 -19.36 -9.11
N ALA A 36 -2.66 -18.83 -9.59
CA ALA A 36 -1.44 -18.64 -8.79
C ALA A 36 -1.65 -17.65 -7.65
N ILE A 37 -2.35 -16.52 -7.88
CA ILE A 37 -2.76 -15.58 -6.83
C ILE A 37 -3.57 -16.31 -5.75
N SER A 38 -4.54 -17.13 -6.17
CA SER A 38 -5.39 -17.88 -5.25
C SER A 38 -4.61 -18.91 -4.42
N LYS A 39 -3.64 -19.60 -5.04
CA LYS A 39 -2.75 -20.56 -4.37
C LYS A 39 -1.85 -19.86 -3.35
N GLN A 40 -1.22 -18.75 -3.74
CA GLN A 40 -0.33 -17.98 -2.86
C GLN A 40 -1.09 -17.39 -1.66
N ASN A 41 -2.30 -16.88 -1.86
CA ASN A 41 -3.13 -16.36 -0.77
C ASN A 41 -3.58 -17.47 0.20
N ARG A 42 -3.87 -18.67 -0.30
CA ARG A 42 -4.33 -19.80 0.54
C ARG A 42 -3.20 -20.44 1.34
N LYS A 43 -2.04 -20.63 0.72
CA LYS A 43 -0.87 -21.28 1.35
C LYS A 43 0.40 -20.55 0.93
N PRO A 44 0.73 -19.41 1.57
CA PRO A 44 1.93 -18.66 1.25
C PRO A 44 3.17 -19.51 1.51
N ASN A 45 3.97 -19.76 0.47
CA ASN A 45 5.26 -20.44 0.58
C ASN A 45 6.18 -20.05 -0.59
N PRO A 46 7.49 -20.33 -0.53
CA PRO A 46 8.43 -19.91 -1.56
C PRO A 46 8.11 -20.45 -2.97
N GLU A 47 7.62 -21.68 -3.07
CA GLU A 47 7.26 -22.31 -4.35
C GLU A 47 6.04 -21.61 -4.97
N ASN A 48 4.97 -21.41 -4.20
CA ASN A 48 3.78 -20.68 -4.65
C ASN A 48 4.09 -19.22 -5.02
N PHE A 49 5.02 -18.57 -4.31
CA PHE A 49 5.46 -17.22 -4.64
C PHE A 49 6.28 -17.20 -5.93
N SER A 50 7.16 -18.18 -6.14
CA SER A 50 7.92 -18.32 -7.39
C SER A 50 7.00 -18.52 -8.58
N HIS A 51 6.03 -19.44 -8.46
CA HIS A 51 5.02 -19.68 -9.50
C HIS A 51 4.20 -18.42 -9.77
N LEU A 52 3.78 -17.68 -8.73
CA LEU A 52 3.10 -16.39 -8.93
C LEU A 52 3.97 -15.38 -9.71
N CYS A 53 5.29 -15.34 -9.44
CA CYS A 53 6.20 -14.46 -10.18
C CYS A 53 6.32 -14.86 -11.66
N GLU A 54 6.32 -16.16 -11.95
CA GLU A 54 6.33 -16.73 -13.30
C GLU A 54 5.08 -16.29 -14.08
N GLU A 55 3.88 -16.55 -13.56
CA GLU A 55 2.63 -16.15 -14.19
C GLU A 55 2.51 -14.63 -14.42
N ILE A 56 3.07 -13.83 -13.50
CA ILE A 56 3.14 -12.37 -13.68
C ILE A 56 4.03 -12.02 -14.88
N ALA A 57 5.13 -12.74 -15.08
CA ALA A 57 6.02 -12.53 -16.22
C ALA A 57 5.34 -12.93 -17.54
N ASP A 58 4.62 -14.05 -17.55
CA ASP A 58 3.93 -14.53 -18.76
C ASP A 58 2.80 -13.59 -19.17
N VAL A 59 1.96 -13.15 -18.22
CA VAL A 59 0.95 -12.11 -18.51
C VAL A 59 1.58 -10.79 -18.98
N LYS A 60 2.74 -10.38 -18.44
CA LYS A 60 3.44 -9.18 -18.91
C LYS A 60 3.89 -9.30 -20.37
N ILE A 61 4.42 -10.46 -20.75
CA ILE A 61 4.78 -10.75 -22.15
C ILE A 61 3.54 -10.65 -23.02
N MET A 62 2.43 -11.26 -22.60
CA MET A 62 1.21 -11.28 -23.39
C MET A 62 0.53 -9.91 -23.50
N LEU A 63 0.56 -9.09 -22.46
CA LEU A 63 0.11 -7.70 -22.53
C LEU A 63 0.98 -6.88 -23.48
N SER A 64 2.29 -7.10 -23.48
CA SER A 64 3.20 -6.42 -24.40
C SER A 64 2.91 -6.78 -25.86
N GLN A 65 2.55 -8.04 -26.14
CA GLN A 65 2.11 -8.43 -27.48
C GLN A 65 0.74 -7.84 -27.84
N LEU A 66 -0.20 -7.80 -26.90
CA LEU A 66 -1.51 -7.18 -27.13
C LEU A 66 -1.41 -5.69 -27.46
N GLU A 67 -0.51 -4.97 -26.80
CA GLU A 67 -0.19 -3.57 -27.15
C GLU A 67 0.29 -3.46 -28.59
N LEU A 68 1.20 -4.34 -29.03
CA LEU A 68 1.70 -4.37 -30.42
C LEU A 68 0.63 -4.77 -31.45
N ILE A 69 -0.32 -5.64 -31.08
CA ILE A 69 -1.45 -6.05 -31.91
C ILE A 69 -2.47 -4.92 -32.08
N THR A 70 -2.60 -4.06 -31.06
CA THR A 70 -3.57 -2.96 -31.02
C THR A 70 -2.92 -1.66 -31.47
N ASP A 71 -2.75 -0.71 -30.56
CA ASP A 71 -2.13 0.58 -30.80
C ASP A 71 -1.29 0.95 -29.56
N PRO A 72 0.05 0.75 -29.62
CA PRO A 72 0.93 1.04 -28.51
C PRO A 72 0.86 2.49 -28.04
N ASP A 73 0.67 3.43 -28.96
CA ASP A 73 0.64 4.86 -28.65
C ASP A 73 -0.66 5.22 -27.92
N ALA A 74 -1.80 4.71 -28.40
CA ALA A 74 -3.08 4.90 -27.74
C ALA A 74 -3.13 4.24 -26.34
N VAL A 75 -2.51 3.06 -26.18
CA VAL A 75 -2.41 2.40 -24.86
C VAL A 75 -1.54 3.23 -23.92
N ALA A 76 -0.41 3.75 -24.39
CA ALA A 76 0.47 4.61 -23.60
C ALA A 76 -0.27 5.88 -23.12
N ASP A 77 -1.02 6.55 -24.00
CA ASP A 77 -1.83 7.72 -23.64
C ASP A 77 -2.85 7.39 -22.53
N HIS A 78 -3.57 6.27 -22.68
CA HIS A 78 -4.49 5.80 -21.65
C HIS A 78 -3.80 5.44 -20.34
N TYR A 79 -2.61 4.82 -20.40
CA TYR A 79 -1.80 4.50 -19.23
C TYR A 79 -1.42 5.78 -18.46
N TYR A 80 -0.84 6.77 -19.13
CA TYR A 80 -0.45 8.04 -18.50
C TYR A 80 -1.63 8.78 -17.89
N PHE A 81 -2.76 8.85 -18.60
CA PHE A 81 -3.99 9.45 -18.06
C PHE A 81 -4.47 8.75 -16.78
N LYS A 82 -4.51 7.41 -16.78
CA LYS A 82 -4.92 6.63 -15.60
C LYS A 82 -3.94 6.79 -14.43
N MET A 83 -2.64 6.85 -14.70
CA MET A 83 -1.61 7.07 -13.69
C MET A 83 -1.73 8.45 -13.03
N GLN A 84 -1.94 9.51 -13.82
CA GLN A 84 -2.20 10.85 -13.27
C GLN A 84 -3.46 10.87 -12.40
N ARG A 85 -4.52 10.18 -12.81
CA ARG A 85 -5.75 10.05 -12.02
C ARG A 85 -5.50 9.33 -10.68
N LEU A 86 -4.69 8.28 -10.68
CA LEU A 86 -4.33 7.57 -9.45
C LEU A 86 -3.50 8.45 -8.51
N GLN A 87 -2.53 9.20 -9.03
CA GLN A 87 -1.72 10.14 -8.25
C GLN A 87 -2.59 11.19 -7.55
N ARG A 88 -3.57 11.76 -8.26
CA ARG A 88 -4.54 12.71 -7.66
C ARG A 88 -5.33 12.07 -6.53
N ARG A 89 -5.89 10.87 -6.74
CA ARG A 89 -6.63 10.14 -5.69
C ARG A 89 -5.80 9.89 -4.44
N ILE A 90 -4.52 9.54 -4.60
CA ILE A 90 -3.60 9.35 -3.47
C ILE A 90 -3.38 10.67 -2.71
N ALA A 91 -3.19 11.78 -3.42
CA ALA A 91 -3.01 13.10 -2.80
C ALA A 91 -4.25 13.56 -2.05
N ASP A 92 -5.43 13.40 -2.64
CA ASP A 92 -6.73 13.74 -2.02
C ASP A 92 -6.95 12.92 -0.75
N GLU A 93 -6.71 11.62 -0.80
CA GLU A 93 -6.87 10.72 0.35
C GLU A 93 -5.87 11.04 1.46
N ARG A 94 -4.61 11.37 1.13
CA ARG A 94 -3.63 11.85 2.11
C ARG A 94 -4.07 13.14 2.79
N THR A 95 -4.57 14.10 2.02
CA THR A 95 -5.08 15.38 2.54
C THR A 95 -6.25 15.15 3.49
N ARG A 96 -7.24 14.35 3.08
CA ARG A 96 -8.38 13.96 3.93
C ARG A 96 -7.92 13.30 5.23
N ARG A 97 -6.94 12.39 5.17
CA ARG A 97 -6.41 11.73 6.39
C ARG A 97 -5.75 12.73 7.33
N LEU A 98 -4.99 13.69 6.81
CA LEU A 98 -4.37 14.76 7.61
C LEU A 98 -5.44 15.66 8.25
N GLU A 99 -6.47 16.06 7.51
CA GLU A 99 -7.59 16.83 8.06
C GLU A 99 -8.33 16.06 9.16
N ASN A 100 -8.52 14.75 9.00
CA ASN A 100 -9.16 13.91 10.02
C ASN A 100 -8.30 13.80 11.28
N ILE A 101 -6.99 13.66 11.12
CA ILE A 101 -6.04 13.68 12.24
C ILE A 101 -6.11 15.03 12.95
N GLU A 102 -6.10 16.15 12.22
CA GLU A 102 -6.13 17.48 12.81
C GLU A 102 -7.46 17.79 13.52
N LYS A 103 -8.59 17.36 12.94
CA LYS A 103 -9.89 17.40 13.60
C LYS A 103 -9.91 16.57 14.87
N ALA A 104 -9.35 15.36 14.84
CA ALA A 104 -9.22 14.53 16.03
C ALA A 104 -8.37 15.24 17.09
N LYS A 105 -7.22 15.82 16.75
CA LYS A 105 -6.41 16.63 17.69
C LYS A 105 -7.17 17.80 18.29
N SER A 106 -8.00 18.49 17.52
CA SER A 106 -8.81 19.61 18.01
C SER A 106 -9.95 19.19 18.97
N GLN A 107 -10.28 17.89 18.99
CA GLN A 107 -11.30 17.29 19.85
C GLN A 107 -10.70 16.46 21.01
N ILE A 108 -9.39 16.17 20.95
CA ILE A 108 -8.65 15.44 22.00
C ILE A 108 -8.25 16.44 23.09
N ASP A 109 -8.37 16.02 24.35
CA ASP A 109 -7.82 16.74 25.50
C ASP A 109 -6.35 17.12 25.21
N PRO A 110 -5.98 18.43 25.24
CA PRO A 110 -4.62 18.88 24.96
C PRO A 110 -3.54 18.15 25.76
N GLU A 111 -3.84 17.72 26.99
CA GLU A 111 -2.93 16.93 27.83
C GLU A 111 -2.71 15.53 27.26
N LYS A 112 -3.79 14.88 26.80
CA LYS A 112 -3.77 13.53 26.21
C LYS A 112 -2.99 13.48 24.90
N TYR A 113 -3.18 14.47 24.05
CA TYR A 113 -2.42 14.59 22.80
C TYR A 113 -0.92 14.83 23.05
N LYS A 114 -0.58 15.69 24.02
CA LYS A 114 0.82 15.99 24.35
C LYS A 114 1.53 14.77 24.90
N LEU A 115 0.86 13.98 25.75
CA LEU A 115 1.39 12.73 26.28
C LEU A 115 1.56 11.68 25.17
N PHE A 116 0.56 11.50 24.31
CA PHE A 116 0.65 10.61 23.15
C PHE A 116 1.85 10.94 22.25
N ALA A 117 2.03 12.21 21.90
CA ALA A 117 3.13 12.66 21.05
C ALA A 117 4.50 12.34 21.67
N LEU A 118 4.68 12.62 22.97
CA LEU A 118 5.92 12.34 23.69
C LEU A 118 6.21 10.84 23.77
N LEU A 119 5.17 10.02 23.99
CA LEU A 119 5.26 8.57 24.00
C LEU A 119 5.68 8.01 22.63
N CYS A 120 5.18 8.58 21.54
CA CYS A 120 5.63 8.23 20.19
C CYS A 120 7.09 8.64 19.91
N GLU A 121 7.54 9.79 20.42
CA GLU A 121 8.94 10.23 20.28
C GLU A 121 9.93 9.27 20.96
N ILE A 122 9.55 8.66 22.08
CA ILE A 122 10.36 7.62 22.76
C ILE A 122 10.15 6.21 22.18
N GLY A 123 9.45 6.08 21.06
CA GLY A 123 9.27 4.82 20.32
C GLY A 123 8.14 3.93 20.82
N THR A 124 7.21 4.45 21.61
CA THR A 124 6.05 3.71 22.10
C THR A 124 4.78 4.08 21.31
N SER A 125 3.86 3.12 21.15
CA SER A 125 2.58 3.32 20.47
C SER A 125 1.44 2.93 21.42
N PRO A 126 1.09 3.79 22.38
CA PRO A 126 0.10 3.48 23.41
C PRO A 126 -1.32 3.49 22.85
N LEU A 127 -2.17 2.59 23.36
CA LEU A 127 -3.62 2.61 23.16
C LEU A 127 -4.25 3.78 23.93
N ASP A 128 -5.37 4.29 23.44
CA ASP A 128 -6.03 5.47 24.02
C ASP A 128 -6.40 5.28 25.51
N SER A 129 -6.76 4.06 25.90
CA SER A 129 -7.05 3.68 27.30
C SER A 129 -5.82 3.70 28.21
N GLN A 130 -4.64 3.37 27.67
CA GLN A 130 -3.38 3.39 28.43
C GLN A 130 -2.94 4.84 28.70
N ILE A 131 -3.27 5.76 27.78
CA ILE A 131 -2.99 7.18 27.95
C ILE A 131 -3.92 7.76 29.02
N ASP A 132 -5.20 7.38 29.03
CA ASP A 132 -6.15 7.80 30.07
C ASP A 132 -5.72 7.35 31.48
N GLU A 133 -5.26 6.10 31.61
CA GLU A 133 -4.75 5.54 32.87
C GLU A 133 -3.51 6.30 33.37
N LEU A 134 -2.53 6.54 32.48
CA LEU A 134 -1.33 7.32 32.81
C LEU A 134 -1.66 8.75 33.25
N ILE A 135 -2.64 9.41 32.62
CA ILE A 135 -3.06 10.76 33.02
C ILE A 135 -3.67 10.75 34.42
N ALA A 136 -4.47 9.73 34.74
CA ALA A 136 -5.07 9.58 36.07
C ALA A 136 -3.99 9.38 37.15
N GLU A 137 -3.03 8.49 36.91
CA GLU A 137 -1.92 8.21 37.83
C GLU A 137 -1.06 9.46 38.08
N VAL A 138 -0.71 10.21 37.03
CA VAL A 138 0.08 11.45 37.17
C VAL A 138 -0.67 12.50 37.98
N LYS A 139 -1.99 12.61 37.79
CA LYS A 139 -2.84 13.53 38.56
C LYS A 139 -2.85 13.15 40.05
N GLU A 140 -3.08 11.88 40.37
CA GLU A 140 -3.07 11.37 41.74
C GLU A 140 -1.71 11.59 42.43
N TYR A 141 -0.61 11.28 41.75
CA TYR A 141 0.74 11.50 42.29
C TYR A 141 1.02 12.98 42.57
N SER A 142 0.53 13.88 41.71
CA SER A 142 0.69 15.33 41.91
C SER A 142 -0.06 15.84 43.13
N GLU A 143 -1.21 15.26 43.47
CA GLU A 143 -1.98 15.61 44.66
C GLU A 143 -1.31 15.11 45.93
N ILE A 144 -0.88 13.85 45.94
CA ILE A 144 -0.13 13.25 47.06
C ILE A 144 1.14 14.06 47.36
N LYS A 145 1.88 14.46 46.31
CA LYS A 145 3.10 15.25 46.49
C LYS A 145 2.82 16.64 47.07
N LYS A 146 1.74 17.30 46.65
CA LYS A 146 1.32 18.60 47.23
C LYS A 146 0.94 18.46 48.70
N GLU A 147 0.23 17.40 49.07
CA GLU A 147 -0.10 17.11 50.48
C GLU A 147 1.15 16.87 51.33
N GLN A 148 2.11 16.10 50.82
CA GLN A 148 3.36 15.83 51.54
C GLN A 148 4.24 17.08 51.68
N GLU A 149 4.31 17.93 50.65
CA GLU A 149 5.01 19.22 50.74
C GLU A 149 4.31 20.15 51.73
N PHE A 150 2.97 20.22 51.73
CA PHE A 150 2.21 21.00 52.70
C PHE A 150 2.41 20.52 54.15
N ASN A 151 2.40 19.21 54.37
CA ASN A 151 2.62 18.60 55.69
C ASN A 151 4.07 18.70 56.19
N ASN A 152 5.04 18.97 55.31
CA ASN A 152 6.44 19.21 55.68
C ASN A 152 6.74 20.70 55.94
N LEU A 153 5.79 21.60 55.68
CA LEU A 153 5.91 23.06 55.86
C LEU A 153 5.28 23.58 57.17
N PHE A 154 4.64 22.70 57.95
CA PHE A 154 4.02 22.96 59.26
C PHE A 154 4.45 21.89 60.28
#